data_AF-A0A6N8TY06-F1
#
_entry.id   AF-A0A6N8TY06-F1
#
_cell.length_a   1.000
_cell.length_b   1.000
_cell.length_c   1.000
_cell.angle_alpha   90.00
_cell.angle_beta   90.00
_cell.angle_gamma   90.00
#
_symmetry.space_group_name_H-M   'P 1'
#
loop_
_entity.id
_entity.type
_entity.pdbx_description
1 polymer ?
#
loop_
_entity_poly.entity_id
_entity_poly.type
_entity_poly.pdbx_seq_one_letter_code
_entity_poly.pdbx_strand_id
1 'polypeptide(L)'
;MRSSITSEFARFVLVGLINTAVYYGVYTILVYTGLFYIAAHLGGFITAFIISYFLNCYFVYGVRPTLIKFLKFPLTQVINMGMQTLLLYVLVDQLGWNEILAPLPVLIVTVPITYGITRWVLKDKKG
;
A
#
# COMPACT_ATOMS: atom_id res chain seq x y z
N MET A 1 21.20 9.13 9.48
CA MET A 1 21.20 7.75 10.01
C MET A 1 20.78 6.80 8.89
N ARG A 2 21.69 6.02 8.29
CA ARG A 2 21.36 5.04 7.24
C ARG A 2 20.50 3.94 7.88
N SER A 3 19.19 3.92 7.64
CA SER A 3 18.31 2.85 8.11
C SER A 3 18.72 1.52 7.46
N SER A 4 18.88 0.48 8.26
CA SER A 4 19.08 -0.89 7.75
C SER A 4 17.81 -1.34 7.03
N ILE A 5 17.94 -2.25 6.04
CA ILE A 5 16.81 -2.75 5.24
C ILE A 5 15.68 -3.30 6.12
N THR A 6 16.01 -3.94 7.24
CA THR A 6 15.05 -4.45 8.22
C THR A 6 14.23 -3.33 8.87
N SER A 7 14.87 -2.19 9.20
CA SER A 7 14.18 -1.03 9.75
C SER A 7 13.29 -0.31 8.72
N GLU A 8 13.70 -0.28 7.45
CA GLU A 8 12.87 0.23 6.35
C GLU A 8 11.60 -0.64 6.18
N PHE A 9 11.74 -1.97 6.24
CA PHE A 9 10.59 -2.90 6.13
C PHE A 9 9.59 -2.74 7.28
N ALA A 10 10.06 -2.67 8.53
CA ALA A 10 9.18 -2.48 9.69
C ALA A 10 8.40 -1.16 9.60
N ARG A 11 9.05 -0.09 9.15
CA ARG A 11 8.39 1.20 8.92
C ARG A 11 7.39 1.14 7.77
N PHE A 12 7.69 0.40 6.70
CA PHE A 12 6.76 0.19 5.59
C PHE A 12 5.48 -0.51 6.06
N VAL A 13 5.60 -1.58 6.85
CA VAL A 13 4.44 -2.27 7.45
C VAL A 13 3.65 -1.32 8.34
N LEU A 14 4.34 -0.54 9.19
CA LEU A 14 3.69 0.45 10.05
C LEU A 14 2.93 1.52 9.24
N VAL A 15 3.51 2.04 8.17
CA VAL A 15 2.84 3.00 7.28
C VAL A 15 1.64 2.37 6.59
N GLY A 16 1.70 1.07 6.24
CA GLY A 16 0.54 0.33 5.74
C GLY A 16 -0.61 0.28 6.75
N LEU A 17 -0.32 0.01 8.03
CA LEU A 17 -1.32 0.02 9.10
C LEU A 17 -1.91 1.42 9.32
N ILE A 18 -1.06 2.45 9.35
CA ILE A 18 -1.49 3.85 9.47
C ILE A 18 -2.37 4.24 8.28
N ASN A 19 -2.00 3.86 7.06
CA ASN A 19 -2.79 4.14 5.87
C ASN A 19 -4.20 3.55 5.96
N THR A 20 -4.32 2.30 6.40
CA THR A 20 -5.63 1.65 6.60
C THR A 20 -6.45 2.36 7.67
N ALA A 21 -5.82 2.73 8.80
CA ALA A 21 -6.50 3.47 9.87
C ALA A 21 -6.98 4.85 9.42
N VAL A 22 -6.15 5.58 8.67
CA VAL A 22 -6.49 6.90 8.10
C VAL A 22 -7.62 6.78 7.09
N TYR A 23 -7.53 5.82 6.16
CA TYR A 23 -8.61 5.56 5.19
C TYR A 23 -9.93 5.32 5.91
N TYR A 24 -9.94 4.39 6.88
CA TYR A 24 -11.15 4.01 7.58
C TYR A 24 -11.72 5.14 8.43
N GLY A 25 -10.84 5.90 9.10
CA GLY A 25 -11.23 7.07 9.89
C GLY A 25 -11.87 8.16 9.04
N VAL A 26 -11.21 8.56 7.95
CA VAL A 26 -11.73 9.60 7.03
C VAL A 26 -13.01 9.14 6.34
N TYR A 27 -13.04 7.92 5.83
CA TYR A 27 -14.25 7.33 5.23
C TYR A 27 -15.43 7.39 6.20
N THR A 28 -15.23 6.91 7.43
CA THR A 28 -16.27 6.84 8.45
C THR A 28 -16.77 8.24 8.81
N ILE A 29 -15.86 9.21 9.04
CA ILE A 29 -16.22 10.60 9.32
C ILE A 29 -17.07 11.18 8.18
N LEU A 30 -16.66 11.00 6.93
CA LEU A 30 -17.39 11.52 5.76
C LEU A 30 -18.75 10.84 5.58
N VAL A 31 -18.88 9.54 5.86
CA VAL A 31 -20.19 8.88 5.85
C VAL A 31 -21.10 9.46 6.94
N TYR A 32 -20.57 9.71 8.14
CA TYR A 32 -21.34 10.28 9.24
C TYR A 32 -21.83 11.72 8.99
N THR A 33 -21.19 12.47 8.10
CA THR A 33 -21.70 13.80 7.68
C THR A 33 -22.85 13.72 6.68
N GLY A 34 -23.29 12.50 6.30
CA GLY A 34 -24.34 12.27 5.31
C GLY A 34 -23.85 12.27 3.86
N LEU A 35 -22.52 12.22 3.65
CA LEU A 35 -21.96 12.14 2.31
C LEU A 35 -22.25 10.78 1.68
N PHE A 36 -22.55 10.77 0.38
CA PHE A 36 -22.73 9.54 -0.39
C PHE A 36 -21.49 8.64 -0.28
N TYR A 37 -21.69 7.35 0.00
CA TYR A 37 -20.60 6.43 0.38
C TYR A 37 -19.47 6.34 -0.65
N ILE A 38 -19.77 6.49 -1.95
CA ILE A 38 -18.74 6.51 -3.00
C ILE A 38 -17.87 7.76 -2.89
N ALA A 39 -18.47 8.93 -2.62
CA ALA A 39 -17.73 10.16 -2.42
C ALA A 39 -16.90 10.10 -1.13
N ALA A 40 -17.44 9.52 -0.05
CA ALA A 40 -16.70 9.26 1.18
C ALA A 40 -15.52 8.30 0.95
N HIS A 41 -15.73 7.24 0.15
CA HIS A 41 -14.69 6.29 -0.23
C HIS A 41 -13.56 6.96 -1.00
N LEU A 42 -13.88 7.78 -2.02
CA LEU A 42 -12.89 8.52 -2.79
C LEU A 42 -12.12 9.53 -1.90
N GLY A 43 -12.82 10.25 -1.03
CA GLY A 43 -12.19 11.19 -0.10
C GLY A 43 -11.23 10.51 0.88
N GLY A 44 -11.65 9.39 1.46
CA GLY A 44 -10.81 8.57 2.34
C GLY A 44 -9.62 7.97 1.60
N PHE A 45 -9.82 7.44 0.39
CA PHE A 45 -8.77 6.88 -0.45
C PHE A 45 -7.71 7.92 -0.79
N ILE A 46 -8.12 9.09 -1.31
CA ILE A 46 -7.18 10.16 -1.71
C ILE A 46 -6.39 10.66 -0.49
N THR A 47 -7.06 10.85 0.64
CA THR A 47 -6.43 11.35 1.87
C THR A 47 -5.40 10.35 2.41
N ALA A 48 -5.78 9.08 2.52
CA ALA A 48 -4.87 8.01 2.95
C ALA A 48 -3.70 7.86 1.97
N PHE A 49 -3.98 7.92 0.67
CA PHE A 49 -2.97 7.81 -0.39
C PHE A 49 -1.91 8.91 -0.30
N ILE A 50 -2.32 10.18 -0.13
CA ILE A 50 -1.41 11.31 0.01
C ILE A 50 -0.55 11.16 1.27
N ILE A 51 -1.16 10.85 2.41
CA ILE A 51 -0.45 10.68 3.69
C ILE A 51 0.55 9.51 3.60
N SER A 52 0.12 8.37 3.03
CA SER A 52 0.96 7.19 2.84
C SER A 52 2.16 7.48 1.94
N TYR A 53 1.97 8.24 0.85
CA TYR A 53 3.08 8.65 -0.01
C TYR A 53 4.12 9.48 0.75
N PHE A 54 3.70 10.48 1.53
CA PHE A 54 4.62 11.32 2.29
C PHE A 54 5.33 10.54 3.40
N LEU A 55 4.62 9.67 4.12
CA LEU A 55 5.22 8.80 5.12
C LEU A 55 6.24 7.84 4.50
N ASN A 56 5.92 7.23 3.35
CA ASN A 56 6.89 6.39 2.64
C ASN A 56 8.13 7.19 2.21
N CYS A 57 7.95 8.41 1.70
CA CYS A 57 9.09 9.24 1.29
C CYS A 57 9.96 9.68 2.47
N TYR A 58 9.38 10.30 3.50
CA TYR A 58 10.14 10.91 4.59
C TYR A 58 10.53 9.92 5.69
N PHE A 59 9.61 9.05 6.11
CA PHE A 59 9.79 8.19 7.28
C PHE A 59 10.39 6.82 6.93
N VAL A 60 9.92 6.20 5.83
CA VAL A 60 10.37 4.86 5.43
C VAL A 60 11.71 4.93 4.68
N TYR A 61 11.75 5.66 3.55
CA TYR A 61 12.88 5.60 2.62
C TYR A 61 13.84 6.80 2.68
N GLY A 62 13.45 7.89 3.35
CA GLY A 62 14.28 9.11 3.47
C GLY A 62 14.59 9.78 2.12
N VAL A 63 13.66 9.75 1.18
CA VAL A 63 13.81 10.31 -0.17
C VAL A 63 13.00 11.60 -0.33
N ARG A 64 13.48 12.51 -1.18
CA ARG A 64 12.70 13.71 -1.53
C ARG A 64 11.45 13.32 -2.33
N PRO A 65 10.25 13.76 -1.94
CA PRO A 65 9.05 13.56 -2.73
C PRO A 65 9.15 14.37 -4.02
N THR A 66 8.73 13.77 -5.13
CA THR A 66 8.69 14.41 -6.45
C THR A 66 7.40 14.02 -7.15
N LEU A 67 6.89 14.89 -8.02
CA LEU A 67 5.64 14.61 -8.74
C LEU A 67 5.70 13.31 -9.56
N ILE A 68 6.88 13.00 -10.12
CA ILE A 68 7.12 11.74 -10.84
C ILE A 68 6.94 10.54 -9.90
N LYS A 69 7.49 10.58 -8.68
CA LYS A 69 7.33 9.49 -7.70
C LYS A 69 5.88 9.40 -7.20
N PHE A 70 5.21 10.54 -7.04
CA PHE A 70 3.80 10.58 -6.67
C PHE A 70 2.92 9.90 -7.73
N LEU A 71 3.14 10.18 -9.01
CA LEU A 71 2.40 9.55 -10.12
C LEU A 71 2.75 8.07 -10.35
N LYS A 72 3.92 7.61 -9.89
CA LYS A 72 4.32 6.19 -9.93
C LYS A 72 3.78 5.39 -8.73
N PHE A 73 3.39 6.03 -7.64
CA PHE A 73 2.89 5.35 -6.45
C PHE A 73 1.54 4.60 -6.65
N PRO A 74 0.57 5.08 -7.46
CA PRO A 74 -0.62 4.29 -7.79
C PRO A 74 -0.26 3.04 -8.59
N LEU A 75 0.77 3.11 -9.44
CA LEU A 75 1.20 1.97 -10.24
C LEU A 75 1.70 0.82 -9.35
N THR A 76 2.32 1.11 -8.21
CA THR A 76 2.72 0.06 -7.26
C THR A 76 1.51 -0.66 -6.66
N GLN A 77 0.39 0.06 -6.47
CA GLN A 77 -0.86 -0.54 -6.00
C GLN A 77 -1.52 -1.40 -7.08
N VAL A 78 -1.48 -0.97 -8.34
CA VAL A 78 -1.98 -1.77 -9.48
C VAL A 78 -1.19 -3.08 -9.60
N ILE A 79 0.14 -3.02 -9.50
CA ILE A 79 0.98 -4.22 -9.54
C ILE A 79 0.72 -5.14 -8.34
N ASN A 80 0.58 -4.58 -7.14
CA ASN A 80 0.23 -5.34 -5.94
C ASN A 80 -1.11 -6.06 -6.12
N MET A 81 -2.15 -5.34 -6.55
CA MET A 81 -3.48 -5.90 -6.78
C MET A 81 -3.42 -7.04 -7.81
N GLY A 82 -2.77 -6.81 -8.95
CA GLY A 82 -2.63 -7.85 -9.98
C GLY A 82 -1.89 -9.09 -9.48
N MET A 83 -0.86 -8.92 -8.66
CA MET A 83 -0.14 -10.02 -8.05
C MET A 83 -0.98 -10.78 -7.02
N GLN A 84 -1.74 -10.09 -6.17
CA GLN A 84 -2.68 -10.73 -5.23
C GLN A 84 -3.73 -11.53 -5.99
N THR A 85 -4.33 -10.96 -7.04
CA THR A 85 -5.32 -11.65 -7.88
C THR A 85 -4.73 -12.89 -8.53
N LEU A 86 -3.53 -12.80 -9.12
CA LEU A 86 -2.86 -13.94 -9.75
C LEU A 86 -2.55 -15.05 -8.74
N LEU A 87 -2.01 -14.71 -7.57
CA LEU A 87 -1.67 -15.69 -6.54
C LEU A 87 -2.93 -16.35 -5.96
N LEU A 88 -4.00 -15.59 -5.76
CA LEU A 88 -5.29 -16.14 -5.33
C LEU A 88 -5.85 -17.12 -6.37
N TYR A 89 -5.83 -16.75 -7.66
CA TYR A 89 -6.27 -17.64 -8.74
C TYR A 89 -5.45 -18.94 -8.75
N VAL A 90 -4.13 -18.86 -8.59
CA VAL A 90 -3.29 -20.06 -8.51
C VAL A 90 -3.61 -20.90 -7.26
N LEU A 91 -3.75 -20.28 -6.09
CA LEU A 91 -4.02 -21.01 -4.85
C LEU A 91 -5.40 -21.66 -4.82
N VAL A 92 -6.43 -20.91 -5.19
CA VAL A 92 -7.83 -21.37 -5.10
C VAL A 92 -8.17 -22.24 -6.31
N ASP A 93 -8.02 -21.72 -7.52
CA ASP A 93 -8.49 -22.41 -8.73
C ASP A 93 -7.55 -23.53 -9.19
N GLN A 94 -6.23 -23.41 -9.00
CA GLN A 94 -5.27 -24.43 -9.46
C GLN A 94 -4.87 -25.41 -8.36
N LEU A 95 -4.75 -24.95 -7.11
CA LEU A 95 -4.32 -25.79 -5.98
C LEU A 95 -5.47 -26.21 -5.05
N GLY A 96 -6.70 -25.75 -5.30
CA GLY A 96 -7.88 -26.14 -4.53
C GLY A 96 -7.89 -25.64 -3.09
N TRP A 97 -7.14 -24.58 -2.77
CA TRP A 97 -7.14 -24.02 -1.42
C TRP A 97 -8.49 -23.39 -1.07
N ASN A 98 -8.79 -23.39 0.23
CA ASN A 98 -9.94 -22.71 0.75
C ASN A 98 -9.85 -21.19 0.50
N GLU A 99 -10.85 -20.65 -0.21
CA GLU A 99 -10.95 -19.24 -0.60
C GLU A 99 -10.95 -18.24 0.57
N ILE A 100 -11.37 -18.67 1.76
CA ILE A 100 -11.37 -17.85 2.98
C ILE A 100 -9.96 -17.76 3.58
N LEU A 101 -9.18 -18.85 3.50
CA LEU A 101 -7.82 -18.92 4.04
C LEU A 101 -6.75 -18.47 3.05
N ALA A 102 -6.99 -18.58 1.74
CA ALA A 102 -6.05 -18.25 0.67
C ALA A 102 -5.50 -16.81 0.70
N PRO A 103 -6.24 -15.77 1.14
CA PRO A 103 -5.68 -14.42 1.27
C PRO A 103 -4.52 -14.31 2.26
N LEU A 104 -4.47 -15.14 3.32
CA LEU A 104 -3.42 -15.07 4.34
C LEU A 104 -2.00 -15.38 3.80
N PRO A 105 -1.72 -16.52 3.15
CA PRO A 105 -0.41 -16.77 2.54
C PRO A 105 -0.11 -15.77 1.41
N VAL A 106 -1.13 -15.33 0.65
CA VAL A 106 -0.97 -14.33 -0.40
C VAL A 106 -0.45 -13.03 0.19
N LEU A 107 -0.99 -12.58 1.31
CA LEU A 107 -0.48 -11.39 2.01
C LEU A 107 0.97 -11.56 2.46
N ILE A 108 1.33 -12.71 3.02
CA ILE A 108 2.70 -13.00 3.48
C ILE A 108 3.70 -12.89 2.32
N VAL A 109 3.32 -13.29 1.11
CA VAL A 109 4.17 -13.23 -0.09
C VAL A 109 4.14 -11.84 -0.74
N THR A 110 2.97 -11.22 -0.83
CA THR A 110 2.81 -9.96 -1.56
C THR A 110 3.35 -8.75 -0.80
N VAL A 111 3.33 -8.74 0.53
CA VAL A 111 3.89 -7.66 1.35
C VAL A 111 5.39 -7.43 1.08
N PRO A 112 6.30 -8.43 1.15
CA PRO A 112 7.72 -8.23 0.87
C PRO A 112 7.99 -7.84 -0.59
N ILE A 113 7.23 -8.38 -1.55
CA ILE A 113 7.36 -8.01 -2.96
C ILE A 113 6.93 -6.55 -3.19
N THR A 114 5.79 -6.15 -2.62
CA THR A 114 5.29 -4.76 -2.69
C THR A 114 6.26 -3.79 -2.04
N TYR A 115 6.86 -4.18 -0.92
CA TYR A 115 7.94 -3.41 -0.31
C TYR A 115 9.13 -3.23 -1.26
N GLY A 116 9.57 -4.31 -1.94
CA GLY A 116 10.63 -4.26 -2.93
C GLY A 116 10.33 -3.33 -4.11
N ILE A 117 9.13 -3.43 -4.67
CA ILE A 117 8.65 -2.57 -5.77
C ILE A 117 8.58 -1.12 -5.32
N THR A 118 7.94 -0.85 -4.18
CA THR A 118 7.80 0.52 -3.64
C THR A 118 9.17 1.13 -3.37
N ARG A 119 10.08 0.34 -2.79
CA ARG A 119 11.48 0.73 -2.58
C ARG A 119 12.17 1.05 -3.90
N TRP A 120 12.01 0.23 -4.93
CA TRP A 120 12.62 0.48 -6.24
C TRP A 120 12.06 1.74 -6.91
N VAL A 121 10.74 1.95 -6.85
CA VAL A 121 10.07 3.13 -7.41
C VAL A 121 10.47 4.43 -6.71
N LEU A 122 10.60 4.39 -5.38
CA LEU A 122 10.89 5.59 -4.58
C LEU A 122 12.38 5.87 -4.42
N LYS A 123 13.20 4.83 -4.36
CA LYS A 123 14.66 4.88 -4.19
C LYS A 123 15.33 4.75 -5.56
N ASP A 124 15.11 5.75 -6.40
CA ASP A 124 15.79 5.85 -7.68
C ASP A 124 17.30 6.06 -7.46
N LYS A 125 18.14 5.40 -8.25
CA LYS A 125 19.61 5.38 -8.09
C LYS A 125 20.30 6.64 -8.64
N LYS A 126 19.54 7.60 -9.18
CA LYS A 126 20.06 8.86 -9.72
C LYS A 126 19.14 10.03 -9.37
N GLY A 127 19.70 10.94 -8.57
CA GLY A 127 19.24 12.28 -8.28
C GLY A 127 20.42 13.01 -7.69
#